data_AF-A0A969F2K0-F1
#
_entry.id   AF-A0A969F2K0-F1
#
_cell.length_a   1.000
_cell.length_b   1.000
_cell.length_c   1.000
_cell.angle_alpha   90.00
_cell.angle_beta   90.00
_cell.angle_gamma   90.00
#
_symmetry.space_group_name_H-M   'P 1'
#
loop_
_entity.id
_entity.type
_entity.pdbx_description
1 polymer ?
#
loop_
_entity_poly.entity_id
_entity_poly.type
_entity_poly.pdbx_seq_one_letter_code
_entity_poly.pdbx_strand_id
1 'polypeptide(L)'
;MSHILHADLSRFERLLSLITRVRPGEGRSVALFFGHGLLLMTAYYIVKALRESFMLSEHSAEVRAYAVAVIALVLMLLVPLYSVIRRKLDGVQLINAVTWFFVLNMLVFVPLAASDLKLGFVFFVWVAVFGVVVVSQFWALAADSLNLKSGQRLFPAIMVGVNLGALAGAKLADVAASSLGTNGLMLVGAGALAITTALAGRARDAVPDGSRPVRSRVDVEHPHLLGGFKLVFNDRYLMLVATLVVLLNWVNTTGEFLLADFVKATAQSLLARGDITDIGVFITSFYGEFFFWVTLLGLILQLFLVSRIYRKVGVRGAILVLPIVAIIGYGLLIFIPIFTIVRLVKIVENSVDYSVMATTRHALFLPTSRAAKYEAKTAIDTFFWRFGDLVQAGAVFIGLNVFGWATIEFAALNLVLALIWLAVAWRVGHRYTQLAQQNVINVAPEAYAPIPPLEWRAGDSFRHLVPHDAFRDADPGDVLSLSARLADGRPLPTWLRFDARRREFLGVAPHETVETFSVEVVAADVDGFQATSLFVVRRNRD
;
A
#
# COMPACT_ATOMS: atom_id res chain seq x y z
N MET A 1 -32.27 -10.35 -12.78
CA MET A 1 -31.65 -11.01 -11.62
C MET A 1 -30.87 -10.05 -10.69
N SER A 2 -31.28 -8.77 -10.59
CA SER A 2 -30.67 -7.74 -9.71
C SER A 2 -31.56 -7.34 -8.53
N HIS A 3 -32.84 -7.71 -8.52
CA HIS A 3 -33.82 -7.26 -7.53
C HIS A 3 -33.87 -8.08 -6.22
N ILE A 4 -33.19 -9.23 -6.13
CA ILE A 4 -33.31 -10.14 -4.98
C ILE A 4 -32.18 -9.94 -3.94
N LEU A 5 -31.07 -9.26 -4.28
CA LEU A 5 -29.92 -9.08 -3.37
C LEU A 5 -30.09 -7.94 -2.35
N HIS A 6 -31.12 -7.09 -2.47
CA HIS A 6 -31.29 -5.92 -1.61
C HIS A 6 -32.24 -6.12 -0.42
N ALA A 7 -32.95 -7.26 -0.34
CA ALA A 7 -33.95 -7.51 0.70
C ALA A 7 -33.33 -7.63 2.10
N ASP A 8 -32.12 -8.18 2.22
CA ASP A 8 -31.45 -8.47 3.50
C ASP A 8 -30.37 -7.45 3.91
N LEU A 9 -30.22 -6.35 3.17
CA LEU A 9 -29.22 -5.31 3.49
C LEU A 9 -29.79 -4.24 4.42
N SER A 10 -29.10 -3.96 5.52
CA SER A 10 -29.37 -2.84 6.42
C SER A 10 -29.26 -1.48 5.70
N ARG A 11 -29.85 -0.42 6.28
CA ARG A 11 -29.78 0.94 5.71
C ARG A 11 -28.32 1.40 5.48
N PHE A 12 -27.42 1.03 6.40
CA PHE A 12 -25.99 1.35 6.29
C PHE A 12 -25.30 0.55 5.17
N GLU A 13 -25.64 -0.74 5.01
CA GLU A 13 -25.10 -1.56 3.92
C GLU A 13 -25.58 -1.09 2.53
N ARG A 14 -26.80 -0.56 2.44
CA ARG A 14 -27.31 0.07 1.20
C ARG A 14 -26.53 1.33 0.85
N LEU A 15 -26.17 2.16 1.83
CA LEU A 15 -25.29 3.31 1.58
C LEU A 15 -23.89 2.87 1.12
N LEU A 16 -23.30 1.87 1.79
CA LEU A 16 -22.01 1.31 1.40
C LEU A 16 -22.04 0.68 0.00
N SER A 17 -23.20 0.17 -0.42
CA SER A 17 -23.39 -0.43 -1.75
C SER A 17 -23.18 0.53 -2.93
N LEU A 18 -23.21 1.85 -2.66
CA LEU A 18 -22.89 2.88 -3.64
C LEU A 18 -21.40 2.90 -4.00
N ILE A 19 -20.54 2.48 -3.06
CA ILE A 19 -19.07 2.51 -3.20
C ILE A 19 -18.55 1.12 -3.59
N THR A 20 -19.09 0.06 -2.98
CA THR A 20 -18.67 -1.31 -3.28
C THR A 20 -19.78 -2.31 -3.02
N ARG A 21 -19.74 -3.49 -3.65
CA ARG A 21 -20.71 -4.56 -3.35
C ARG A 21 -20.53 -4.99 -1.88
N VAL A 22 -21.60 -5.11 -1.09
CA VAL A 22 -21.58 -5.58 0.31
C VAL A 22 -22.51 -6.79 0.46
N ARG A 23 -22.12 -7.82 1.21
CA ARG A 23 -22.96 -8.99 1.52
C ARG A 23 -23.60 -8.82 2.91
N PRO A 24 -24.74 -9.49 3.18
CA PRO A 24 -25.38 -9.44 4.50
C PRO A 24 -24.40 -9.78 5.63
N GLY A 25 -24.37 -8.94 6.66
CA GLY A 25 -23.54 -9.12 7.85
C GLY A 25 -22.15 -8.51 7.76
N GLU A 26 -21.69 -8.11 6.57
CA GLU A 26 -20.36 -7.48 6.41
C GLU A 26 -20.37 -6.00 6.82
N GLY A 27 -21.53 -5.33 6.79
CA GLY A 27 -21.62 -3.88 7.01
C GLY A 27 -21.02 -3.42 8.33
N ARG A 28 -21.22 -4.18 9.41
CA ARG A 28 -20.67 -3.86 10.74
C ARG A 28 -19.13 -3.92 10.75
N SER A 29 -18.54 -4.94 10.15
CA SER A 29 -17.08 -5.07 10.06
C SER A 29 -16.47 -3.90 9.26
N VAL A 30 -17.10 -3.54 8.14
CA VAL A 30 -16.68 -2.42 7.30
C VAL A 30 -16.79 -1.10 8.05
N ALA A 31 -17.89 -0.87 8.78
CA ALA A 31 -18.06 0.34 9.60
C ALA A 31 -16.95 0.50 10.65
N LEU A 32 -16.57 -0.60 11.31
CA LEU A 32 -15.56 -0.58 12.37
C LEU A 32 -14.16 -0.40 11.81
N PHE A 33 -13.80 -1.07 10.70
CA PHE A 33 -12.53 -0.81 10.02
C PHE A 33 -12.47 0.59 9.42
N PHE A 34 -13.57 1.10 8.88
CA PHE A 34 -13.70 2.47 8.40
C PHE A 34 -13.46 3.48 9.54
N GLY A 35 -14.16 3.31 10.68
CA GLY A 35 -14.03 4.18 11.84
C GLY A 35 -12.63 4.11 12.47
N HIS A 36 -12.04 2.92 12.52
CA HIS A 36 -10.66 2.74 12.98
C HIS A 36 -9.69 3.48 12.05
N GLY A 37 -9.74 3.23 10.73
CA GLY A 37 -8.88 3.90 9.76
C GLY A 37 -9.05 5.43 9.77
N LEU A 38 -10.28 5.91 9.92
CA LEU A 38 -10.60 7.34 10.05
C LEU A 38 -9.93 7.94 11.28
N LEU A 39 -10.16 7.41 12.47
CA LEU A 39 -9.60 7.96 13.71
C LEU A 39 -8.07 7.88 13.75
N LEU A 40 -7.51 6.76 13.26
CA LEU A 40 -6.07 6.54 13.18
C LEU A 40 -5.40 7.58 12.27
N MET A 41 -5.98 7.83 11.10
CA MET A 41 -5.44 8.81 10.15
C MET A 41 -5.69 10.25 10.59
N THR A 42 -6.81 10.53 11.26
CA THR A 42 -7.04 11.83 11.91
C THR A 42 -5.94 12.13 12.93
N ALA A 43 -5.67 11.18 13.84
CA ALA A 43 -4.62 11.36 14.83
C ALA A 43 -3.24 11.52 14.18
N TYR A 44 -2.93 10.68 13.19
CA TYR A 44 -1.66 10.78 12.47
C TYR A 44 -1.47 12.14 11.80
N TYR A 45 -2.47 12.66 11.08
CA TYR A 45 -2.33 13.93 10.37
C TYR A 45 -2.27 15.15 11.29
N ILE A 46 -2.92 15.11 12.47
CA ILE A 46 -2.74 16.13 13.51
C ILE A 46 -1.27 16.20 13.95
N VAL A 47 -0.75 15.04 14.35
CA VAL A 47 0.62 14.93 14.88
C VAL A 47 1.65 15.19 13.76
N LYS A 48 1.33 14.82 12.52
CA LYS A 48 2.17 15.08 11.34
C LYS A 48 2.33 16.58 11.08
N ALA A 49 1.30 17.40 11.30
CA ALA A 49 1.46 18.85 11.19
C ALA A 49 2.30 19.41 12.36
N LEU A 50 2.05 18.95 13.59
CA LEU A 50 2.80 19.37 14.78
C LEU A 50 4.30 19.06 14.67
N ARG A 51 4.67 17.90 14.10
CA ARG A 51 6.08 17.52 13.96
C ARG A 51 6.87 18.52 13.12
N GLU A 52 6.26 19.09 12.07
CA GLU A 52 6.92 20.05 11.18
C GLU A 52 7.11 21.38 11.91
N SER A 53 6.12 21.79 12.71
CA SER A 53 6.22 22.96 13.60
C SER A 53 7.37 22.82 14.60
N PHE A 54 7.40 21.72 15.34
CA PHE A 54 8.47 21.41 16.30
C PHE A 54 9.86 21.41 15.68
N MET A 55 9.98 20.82 14.49
CA MET A 55 11.25 20.77 13.79
C MET A 55 11.72 22.15 13.31
N LEU A 56 10.82 22.94 12.73
CA LEU A 56 11.18 24.20 12.06
C LEU A 56 11.15 25.42 12.99
N SER A 57 10.47 25.35 14.14
CA SER A 57 10.58 26.35 15.20
C SER A 57 11.97 26.30 15.85
N GLU A 58 12.48 25.10 16.13
CA GLU A 58 13.74 24.90 16.86
C GLU A 58 14.98 24.81 15.94
N HIS A 59 14.84 24.28 14.73
CA HIS A 59 15.95 23.93 13.85
C HIS A 59 15.77 24.45 12.41
N SER A 60 16.87 24.49 11.65
CA SER A 60 16.86 24.92 10.24
C SER A 60 16.27 23.85 9.32
N ALA A 61 15.92 24.25 8.08
CA ALA A 61 15.51 23.32 7.04
C ALA A 61 16.60 22.28 6.72
N GLU A 62 17.88 22.65 6.88
CA GLU A 62 19.03 21.74 6.75
C GLU A 62 18.97 20.61 7.77
N VAL A 63 18.82 20.93 9.06
CA VAL A 63 18.73 19.91 10.11
C VAL A 63 17.49 19.04 9.89
N ARG A 64 16.39 19.60 9.36
CA ARG A 64 15.20 18.82 8.95
C ARG A 64 15.56 17.79 7.88
N ALA A 65 16.36 18.15 6.87
CA ALA A 65 16.82 17.20 5.86
C ALA A 65 17.65 16.06 6.49
N TYR A 66 18.50 16.38 7.46
CA TYR A 66 19.25 15.35 8.22
C TYR A 66 18.33 14.45 9.05
N ALA A 67 17.28 15.01 9.64
CA ALA A 67 16.29 14.22 10.37
C ALA A 67 15.56 13.22 9.45
N VAL A 68 15.28 13.59 8.20
CA VAL A 68 14.71 12.67 7.18
C VAL A 68 15.67 11.52 6.87
N ALA A 69 16.97 11.78 6.73
CA ALA A 69 17.97 10.71 6.58
C ALA A 69 18.05 9.81 7.83
N VAL A 70 17.95 10.36 9.04
CA VAL A 70 17.89 9.56 10.27
C VAL A 70 16.65 8.68 10.31
N ILE A 71 15.48 9.19 9.90
CA ILE A 71 14.25 8.38 9.76
C ILE A 71 14.50 7.20 8.82
N ALA A 72 15.16 7.43 7.68
CA ALA A 72 15.49 6.38 6.74
C ALA A 72 16.34 5.27 7.39
N LEU A 73 17.40 5.63 8.11
CA LEU A 73 18.25 4.67 8.83
C LEU A 73 17.48 3.90 9.91
N VAL A 74 16.65 4.61 10.71
CA VAL A 74 15.83 3.99 11.75
C VAL A 74 14.84 3.00 11.15
N LEU A 75 14.16 3.35 10.06
CA LEU A 75 13.21 2.44 9.41
C LEU A 75 13.88 1.24 8.75
N MET A 76 15.06 1.42 8.16
CA MET A 76 15.86 0.30 7.60
C MET A 76 16.22 -0.72 8.68
N LEU A 77 16.47 -0.28 9.93
CA LEU A 77 16.72 -1.17 11.07
C LEU A 77 15.44 -1.75 11.68
N LEU A 78 14.41 -0.92 11.80
CA LEU A 78 13.17 -1.26 12.51
C LEU A 78 12.30 -2.26 11.73
N VAL A 79 12.23 -2.16 10.40
CA VAL A 79 11.37 -3.04 9.57
C VAL A 79 11.75 -4.52 9.70
N PRO A 80 13.04 -4.93 9.61
CA PRO A 80 13.45 -6.30 9.88
C PRO A 80 13.12 -6.76 11.32
N LEU A 81 13.38 -5.93 12.32
CA LEU A 81 13.10 -6.24 13.72
C LEU A 81 11.60 -6.46 13.96
N TYR A 82 10.77 -5.61 13.36
CA TYR A 82 9.32 -5.70 13.43
C TYR A 82 8.79 -7.03 12.87
N SER A 83 9.39 -7.54 11.79
CA SER A 83 9.01 -8.84 11.19
C SER A 83 9.20 -10.02 12.15
N VAL A 84 10.17 -9.95 13.07
CA VAL A 84 10.42 -10.98 14.10
C VAL A 84 9.37 -10.92 15.20
N ILE A 85 9.00 -9.71 15.65
CA ILE A 85 8.01 -9.51 16.72
C ILE A 85 6.62 -9.98 16.29
N ARG A 86 6.22 -9.69 15.03
CA ARG A 86 4.91 -10.11 14.49
C ARG A 86 4.70 -11.64 14.54
N ARG A 87 5.75 -12.44 14.56
CA ARG A 87 5.64 -13.91 14.66
C ARG A 87 5.15 -14.41 16.02
N LYS A 88 5.26 -13.58 17.07
CA LYS A 88 4.99 -13.99 18.46
C LYS A 88 3.65 -13.52 19.02
N LEU A 89 3.01 -12.54 18.39
CA LEU A 89 1.78 -11.90 18.88
C LEU A 89 0.66 -12.03 17.86
N ASP A 90 -0.57 -12.22 18.35
CA ASP A 90 -1.77 -12.14 17.50
C ASP A 90 -2.01 -10.69 17.03
N GLY A 91 -2.61 -10.51 15.85
CA GLY A 91 -2.70 -9.22 15.17
C GLY A 91 -3.36 -8.12 16.01
N VAL A 92 -4.40 -8.46 16.78
CA VAL A 92 -5.10 -7.50 17.66
C VAL A 92 -4.25 -7.12 18.89
N GLN A 93 -3.52 -8.07 19.47
CA GLN A 93 -2.63 -7.79 20.60
C GLN A 93 -1.49 -6.89 20.18
N LEU A 94 -0.90 -7.17 19.01
CA LEU A 94 0.21 -6.41 18.47
C LEU A 94 -0.18 -4.96 18.17
N ILE A 95 -1.26 -4.74 17.41
CA ILE A 95 -1.71 -3.37 17.09
C ILE A 95 -2.08 -2.60 18.36
N ASN A 96 -2.75 -3.21 19.33
CA ASN A 96 -3.12 -2.53 20.57
C ASN A 96 -1.89 -2.18 21.42
N ALA A 97 -0.93 -3.10 21.57
CA ALA A 97 0.30 -2.85 22.32
C ALA A 97 1.12 -1.72 21.69
N VAL A 98 1.27 -1.73 20.36
CA VAL A 98 1.99 -0.71 19.60
C VAL A 98 1.27 0.64 19.67
N THR A 99 -0.07 0.67 19.53
CA THR A 99 -0.84 1.90 19.66
C THR A 99 -0.75 2.47 21.08
N TRP A 100 -0.85 1.65 22.12
CA TRP A 100 -0.67 2.11 23.50
C TRP A 100 0.74 2.63 23.77
N PHE A 101 1.77 2.01 23.20
CA PHE A 101 3.13 2.55 23.23
C PHE A 101 3.14 3.98 22.67
N PHE A 102 2.58 4.22 21.48
CA PHE A 102 2.55 5.57 20.89
C PHE A 102 1.69 6.56 21.69
N VAL A 103 0.55 6.12 22.26
CA VAL A 103 -0.28 6.95 23.14
C VAL A 103 0.49 7.38 24.39
N LEU A 104 1.13 6.45 25.09
CA LEU A 104 1.88 6.75 26.31
C LEU A 104 3.07 7.67 26.04
N ASN A 105 3.79 7.44 24.94
CA ASN A 105 4.87 8.33 24.51
C ASN A 105 4.34 9.74 24.18
N MET A 106 3.19 9.85 23.51
CA MET A 106 2.57 11.16 23.25
C MET A 106 2.23 11.90 24.56
N LEU A 107 1.69 11.20 25.55
CA LEU A 107 1.40 11.77 26.86
C LEU A 107 2.66 12.22 27.60
N VAL A 108 3.81 11.59 27.35
CA VAL A 108 5.12 12.02 27.86
C VAL A 108 5.62 13.25 27.11
N PHE A 109 5.40 13.36 25.79
CA PHE A 109 5.77 14.55 25.02
C PHE A 109 5.02 15.81 25.46
N VAL A 110 3.78 15.71 25.95
CA VAL A 110 2.98 16.87 26.38
C VAL A 110 3.66 17.72 27.46
N PRO A 111 4.06 17.19 28.63
CA PRO A 111 4.77 17.97 29.64
C PRO A 111 6.19 18.34 29.21
N LEU A 112 6.86 17.48 28.42
CA LEU A 112 8.21 17.77 27.93
C LEU A 112 8.21 18.94 26.93
N ALA A 113 7.17 19.09 26.11
CA ALA A 113 7.01 20.22 25.20
C ALA A 113 6.80 21.56 25.92
N ALA A 114 6.40 21.55 27.20
CA ALA A 114 6.28 22.75 28.01
C ALA A 114 7.60 23.12 28.73
N SER A 115 8.64 22.29 28.58
CA SER A 115 9.97 22.56 29.14
C SER A 115 10.88 23.22 28.10
N ASP A 116 12.03 23.76 28.54
CA ASP A 116 13.06 24.35 27.64
C ASP A 116 13.84 23.29 26.81
N LEU A 117 13.40 22.03 26.82
CA LEU A 117 14.02 20.97 26.05
C LEU A 117 13.71 21.13 24.55
N LYS A 118 14.76 21.15 23.73
CA LYS A 118 14.65 21.14 22.27
C LYS A 118 14.33 19.73 21.76
N LEU A 119 13.04 19.41 21.68
CA LEU A 119 12.55 18.07 21.34
C LEU A 119 12.23 17.93 19.85
N GLY A 120 12.36 19.00 19.06
CA GLY A 120 11.89 19.06 17.69
C GLY A 120 12.45 17.95 16.81
N PHE A 121 13.76 17.71 16.89
CA PHE A 121 14.41 16.63 16.15
C PHE A 121 13.90 15.24 16.54
N VAL A 122 13.86 14.94 17.84
CA VAL A 122 13.46 13.62 18.35
C VAL A 122 11.99 13.36 18.04
N PHE A 123 11.13 14.35 18.28
CA PHE A 123 9.71 14.27 17.97
C PHE A 123 9.48 14.09 16.46
N PHE A 124 10.23 14.79 15.60
CA PHE A 124 10.13 14.63 14.15
C PHE A 124 10.41 13.19 13.70
N VAL A 125 11.51 12.60 14.17
CA VAL A 125 11.88 11.21 13.86
C VAL A 125 10.83 10.24 14.41
N TRP A 126 10.41 10.44 15.67
CA TRP A 126 9.42 9.60 16.33
C TRP A 126 8.07 9.60 15.61
N VAL A 127 7.55 10.76 15.20
CA VAL A 127 6.26 10.88 14.48
C VAL A 127 6.34 10.21 13.11
N ALA A 128 7.48 10.30 12.42
CA ALA A 128 7.66 9.63 11.14
C ALA A 128 7.64 8.09 11.28
N VAL A 129 8.31 7.55 12.31
CA VAL A 129 8.28 6.12 12.63
C VAL A 129 6.87 5.68 13.03
N PHE A 130 6.21 6.45 13.90
CA PHE A 130 4.80 6.26 14.27
C PHE A 130 3.89 6.11 13.04
N GLY A 131 3.98 7.05 12.10
CA GLY A 131 3.16 7.05 10.88
C GLY A 131 3.33 5.79 10.03
N VAL A 132 4.56 5.30 9.88
CA VAL A 132 4.82 4.06 9.12
C VAL A 132 4.32 2.84 9.87
N VAL A 133 4.64 2.73 11.15
CA VAL A 133 4.32 1.54 11.95
C VAL A 133 2.81 1.40 12.11
N VAL A 134 2.11 2.43 12.59
CA VAL A 134 0.68 2.33 12.92
C VAL A 134 -0.19 2.13 11.68
N VAL A 135 0.14 2.77 10.55
CA VAL A 135 -0.58 2.55 9.28
C VAL A 135 -0.34 1.13 8.76
N SER A 136 0.90 0.62 8.82
CA SER A 136 1.20 -0.75 8.38
C SER A 136 0.45 -1.81 9.20
N GLN A 137 0.32 -1.59 10.52
CA GLN A 137 -0.42 -2.46 11.44
C GLN A 137 -1.89 -2.53 11.11
N PHE A 138 -2.50 -1.37 10.83
CA PHE A 138 -3.91 -1.30 10.44
C PHE A 138 -4.20 -2.16 9.20
N TRP A 139 -3.37 -2.02 8.16
CA TRP A 139 -3.53 -2.81 6.94
C TRP A 139 -3.21 -4.30 7.15
N ALA A 140 -2.21 -4.62 7.99
CA ALA A 140 -1.93 -6.00 8.36
C ALA A 140 -3.12 -6.65 9.07
N LEU A 141 -3.73 -5.97 10.05
CA LEU A 141 -4.93 -6.46 10.74
C LEU A 141 -6.10 -6.65 9.76
N ALA A 142 -6.34 -5.69 8.87
CA ALA A 142 -7.43 -5.78 7.90
C ALA A 142 -7.23 -6.95 6.93
N ALA A 143 -6.00 -7.15 6.45
CA ALA A 143 -5.63 -8.27 5.58
C ALA A 143 -5.69 -9.63 6.28
N ASP A 144 -5.28 -9.71 7.54
CA ASP A 144 -5.35 -10.94 8.34
C ASP A 144 -6.80 -11.29 8.73
N SER A 145 -7.73 -10.33 8.68
CA SER A 145 -9.12 -10.52 9.09
C SER A 145 -10.04 -10.95 7.94
N LEU A 146 -9.70 -10.62 6.69
CA LEU A 146 -10.55 -10.84 5.51
C LEU A 146 -9.93 -11.84 4.53
N ASN A 147 -10.74 -12.73 3.97
CA ASN A 147 -10.30 -13.54 2.83
C ASN A 147 -10.12 -12.67 1.57
N LEU A 148 -9.37 -13.20 0.60
CA LEU A 148 -9.02 -12.49 -0.63
C LEU A 148 -10.23 -11.87 -1.35
N LYS A 149 -11.32 -12.62 -1.51
CA LYS A 149 -12.52 -12.17 -2.25
C LYS A 149 -13.26 -11.06 -1.50
N SER A 150 -13.35 -11.16 -0.18
CA SER A 150 -13.96 -10.13 0.64
C SER A 150 -13.05 -8.90 0.74
N GLY A 151 -11.74 -9.06 0.91
CA GLY A 151 -10.75 -7.97 0.94
C GLY A 151 -10.76 -7.12 -0.34
N GLN A 152 -10.66 -7.76 -1.53
CA GLN A 152 -10.71 -7.06 -2.83
C GLN A 152 -11.92 -6.15 -2.99
N ARG A 153 -13.05 -6.56 -2.42
CA ARG A 153 -14.32 -5.83 -2.50
C ARG A 153 -14.47 -4.79 -1.40
N LEU A 154 -14.06 -5.09 -0.16
CA LEU A 154 -14.34 -4.25 1.01
C LEU A 154 -13.24 -3.21 1.28
N PHE A 155 -11.98 -3.47 0.89
CA PHE A 155 -10.88 -2.52 1.09
C PHE A 155 -11.11 -1.14 0.46
N PRO A 156 -11.71 -1.00 -0.74
CA PRO A 156 -12.06 0.32 -1.27
C PRO A 156 -12.93 1.14 -0.31
N ALA A 157 -13.94 0.53 0.34
CA ALA A 157 -14.78 1.23 1.31
C ALA A 157 -14.01 1.60 2.59
N ILE A 158 -13.15 0.71 3.09
CA ILE A 158 -12.30 0.97 4.26
C ILE A 158 -11.31 2.11 3.97
N MET A 159 -10.74 2.12 2.76
CA MET A 159 -9.80 3.14 2.29
C MET A 159 -10.42 4.54 2.25
N VAL A 160 -11.73 4.67 2.00
CA VAL A 160 -12.43 5.97 2.09
C VAL A 160 -12.34 6.52 3.51
N GLY A 161 -12.48 5.68 4.54
CA GLY A 161 -12.34 6.10 5.93
C GLY A 161 -10.95 6.64 6.25
N VAL A 162 -9.91 5.94 5.79
CA VAL A 162 -8.50 6.36 5.92
C VAL A 162 -8.28 7.74 5.28
N ASN A 163 -8.78 7.97 4.06
CA ASN A 163 -8.61 9.25 3.36
C ASN A 163 -9.40 10.39 4.01
N LEU A 164 -10.63 10.13 4.44
CA LEU A 164 -11.43 11.11 5.17
C LEU A 164 -10.81 11.45 6.53
N GLY A 165 -10.21 10.48 7.21
CA GLY A 165 -9.44 10.70 8.44
C GLY A 165 -8.23 11.59 8.20
N ALA A 166 -7.46 11.34 7.13
CA ALA A 166 -6.33 12.19 6.76
C ALA A 166 -6.76 13.65 6.50
N LEU A 167 -7.85 13.85 5.75
CA LEU A 167 -8.43 15.18 5.49
C LEU A 167 -8.92 15.85 6.78
N ALA A 168 -9.65 15.11 7.62
CA ALA A 168 -10.17 15.62 8.88
C ALA A 168 -9.03 16.00 9.84
N GLY A 169 -8.01 15.16 9.99
CA GLY A 169 -6.85 15.43 10.83
C GLY A 169 -6.05 16.65 10.36
N ALA A 170 -5.82 16.76 9.06
CA ALA A 170 -5.13 17.91 8.47
C ALA A 170 -5.90 19.21 8.72
N LYS A 171 -7.24 19.19 8.51
CA LYS A 171 -8.07 20.37 8.74
C LYS A 171 -8.24 20.71 10.21
N LEU A 172 -8.30 19.72 11.10
CA LEU A 172 -8.32 19.93 12.54
C LEU A 172 -7.01 20.56 13.03
N ALA A 173 -5.87 20.10 12.52
CA ALA A 173 -4.57 20.71 12.83
C ALA A 173 -4.54 22.18 12.42
N ASP A 174 -5.06 22.50 11.23
CA ASP A 174 -5.16 23.86 10.72
C ASP A 174 -6.04 24.75 11.61
N VAL A 175 -7.31 24.37 11.80
CA VAL A 175 -8.31 25.25 12.44
C VAL A 175 -8.15 25.30 13.96
N ALA A 176 -7.65 24.23 14.59
CA ALA A 176 -7.53 24.15 16.04
C ALA A 176 -6.12 24.50 16.56
N ALA A 177 -5.14 24.77 15.70
CA ALA A 177 -3.80 25.19 16.13
C ALA A 177 -3.82 26.47 16.97
N SER A 178 -4.63 27.46 16.58
CA SER A 178 -4.71 28.74 17.29
C SER A 178 -5.45 28.67 18.63
N SER A 179 -6.41 27.74 18.78
CA SER A 179 -7.27 27.64 19.97
C SER A 179 -6.78 26.61 20.99
N LEU A 180 -6.29 25.46 20.55
CA LEU A 180 -5.83 24.38 21.42
C LEU A 180 -4.32 24.41 21.68
N GLY A 181 -3.58 25.14 20.83
CA GLY A 181 -2.12 25.12 20.83
C GLY A 181 -1.56 23.71 20.61
N THR A 182 -0.25 23.58 20.80
CA THR A 182 0.46 22.31 20.59
C THR A 182 -0.02 21.21 21.55
N ASN A 183 -0.08 21.52 22.85
CA ASN A 183 -0.41 20.52 23.87
C ASN A 183 -1.82 19.98 23.71
N GLY A 184 -2.79 20.85 23.42
CA GLY A 184 -4.16 20.42 23.16
C GLY A 184 -4.27 19.53 21.93
N LEU A 185 -3.58 19.87 20.83
CA LEU A 185 -3.55 19.03 19.63
C LEU A 185 -2.89 17.66 19.87
N MET A 186 -1.82 17.59 20.66
CA MET A 186 -1.19 16.31 21.06
C MET A 186 -2.15 15.44 21.87
N LEU A 187 -2.90 16.03 22.80
CA LEU A 187 -3.91 15.32 23.60
C LEU A 187 -5.08 14.83 22.75
N VAL A 188 -5.55 15.62 21.79
CA VAL A 188 -6.58 15.21 20.82
C VAL A 188 -6.07 14.01 19.99
N GLY A 189 -4.83 14.06 19.50
CA GLY A 189 -4.20 12.95 18.78
C GLY A 189 -4.08 11.68 19.64
N ALA A 190 -3.61 11.82 20.89
CA ALA A 190 -3.50 10.71 21.83
C ALA A 190 -4.87 10.09 22.17
N GLY A 191 -5.89 10.92 22.40
CA GLY A 191 -7.25 10.46 22.66
C GLY A 191 -7.85 9.72 21.46
N ALA A 192 -7.70 10.28 20.26
CA ALA A 192 -8.15 9.61 19.03
C ALA A 192 -7.47 8.25 18.84
N LEU A 193 -6.15 8.15 19.06
CA LEU A 193 -5.42 6.87 19.03
C LEU A 193 -5.90 5.90 20.09
N ALA A 194 -6.11 6.36 21.33
CA ALA A 194 -6.59 5.49 22.42
C ALA A 194 -7.94 4.85 22.05
N ILE A 195 -8.86 5.61 21.43
CA ILE A 195 -10.15 5.10 20.95
C ILE A 195 -9.98 3.99 19.90
N THR A 196 -8.96 4.07 19.02
CA THR A 196 -8.72 3.02 18.00
C THR A 196 -8.46 1.64 18.58
N THR A 197 -7.87 1.55 19.78
CA THR A 197 -7.58 0.28 20.45
C THR A 197 -8.85 -0.51 20.78
N ALA A 198 -9.94 0.19 21.07
CA ALA A 198 -11.25 -0.40 21.29
C ALA A 198 -11.88 -0.92 19.99
N LEU A 199 -11.53 -0.35 18.84
CA LEU A 199 -12.09 -0.73 17.55
C LEU A 199 -11.38 -1.93 16.92
N ALA A 200 -10.09 -2.12 17.17
CA ALA A 200 -9.28 -3.18 16.55
C ALA A 200 -9.89 -4.59 16.72
N GLY A 201 -10.13 -5.01 17.96
CA GLY A 201 -10.73 -6.32 18.26
C GLY A 201 -12.17 -6.43 17.73
N ARG A 202 -12.99 -5.40 18.01
CA ARG A 202 -14.39 -5.36 17.57
C ARG A 202 -14.54 -5.45 16.05
N ALA A 203 -13.63 -4.83 15.30
CA ALA A 203 -13.62 -4.86 13.83
C ALA A 203 -13.35 -6.27 13.30
N ARG A 204 -12.35 -6.95 13.87
CA ARG A 204 -12.02 -8.35 13.53
C ARG A 204 -13.15 -9.30 13.91
N ASP A 205 -13.69 -9.17 15.10
CA ASP A 205 -14.73 -10.08 15.62
C ASP A 205 -16.04 -9.94 14.82
N ALA A 206 -16.33 -8.73 14.31
CA ALA A 206 -17.49 -8.46 13.47
C ALA A 206 -17.38 -9.04 12.05
N VAL A 207 -16.23 -9.58 11.62
CA VAL A 207 -16.09 -10.21 10.30
C VAL A 207 -16.87 -11.52 10.27
N PRO A 208 -17.86 -11.70 9.36
CA PRO A 208 -18.63 -12.94 9.24
C PRO A 208 -17.76 -14.12 8.79
N ASP A 209 -18.14 -15.35 9.18
CA ASP A 209 -17.35 -16.55 8.90
C ASP A 209 -17.08 -16.78 7.40
N GLY A 210 -18.06 -16.50 6.53
CA GLY A 210 -17.90 -16.60 5.07
C GLY A 210 -16.91 -15.58 4.47
N SER A 211 -16.50 -14.58 5.25
CA SER A 211 -15.55 -13.53 4.88
C SER A 211 -14.21 -13.63 5.60
N ARG A 212 -14.05 -14.57 6.54
CA ARG A 212 -12.79 -14.87 7.22
C ARG A 212 -11.84 -15.67 6.31
N PRO A 213 -10.51 -15.52 6.46
CA PRO A 213 -9.53 -16.32 5.73
C PRO A 213 -9.58 -17.78 6.18
N VAL A 214 -9.45 -18.70 5.22
CA VAL A 214 -9.21 -20.12 5.52
C VAL A 214 -7.73 -20.24 5.91
N ARG A 215 -7.43 -20.65 7.15
CA ARG A 215 -6.06 -20.91 7.59
C ARG A 215 -5.49 -22.13 6.85
N SER A 216 -4.89 -21.91 5.69
CA SER A 216 -4.03 -22.92 5.06
C SER A 216 -2.69 -22.95 5.79
N ARG A 217 -2.27 -24.11 6.29
CA ARG A 217 -0.97 -24.38 6.95
C ARG A 217 0.24 -24.28 5.99
N VAL A 218 0.08 -23.72 4.79
CA VAL A 218 1.19 -23.60 3.85
C VAL A 218 2.07 -22.47 4.36
N ASP A 219 3.25 -22.84 4.85
CA ASP A 219 4.34 -21.91 5.14
C ASP A 219 4.55 -21.03 3.91
N VAL A 220 4.15 -19.77 4.01
CA VAL A 220 4.46 -18.78 2.99
C VAL A 220 5.96 -18.57 3.09
N GLU A 221 6.70 -19.13 2.13
CA GLU A 221 8.13 -18.86 1.93
C GLU A 221 8.39 -17.38 2.17
N HIS A 222 9.16 -17.09 3.22
CA HIS A 222 9.41 -15.73 3.62
C HIS A 222 10.36 -15.10 2.60
N PRO A 223 10.01 -13.95 2.01
CA PRO A 223 10.89 -13.29 1.05
C PRO A 223 12.22 -12.96 1.73
N HIS A 224 13.31 -13.49 1.16
CA HIS A 224 14.65 -13.21 1.65
C HIS A 224 15.03 -11.78 1.21
N LEU A 225 15.22 -10.86 2.15
CA LEU A 225 15.58 -9.46 1.85
C LEU A 225 16.80 -9.36 0.92
N LEU A 226 17.82 -10.22 1.14
CA LEU A 226 19.03 -10.29 0.30
C LEU A 226 18.75 -10.79 -1.13
N GLY A 227 17.74 -11.65 -1.32
CA GLY A 227 17.30 -12.13 -2.63
C GLY A 227 16.78 -10.99 -3.51
N GLY A 228 15.99 -10.09 -2.90
CA GLY A 228 15.48 -8.89 -3.56
C GLY A 228 16.59 -7.98 -4.10
N PHE A 229 17.65 -7.74 -3.34
CA PHE A 229 18.80 -6.94 -3.81
C PHE A 229 19.51 -7.58 -4.99
N LYS A 230 19.80 -8.89 -4.90
CA LYS A 230 20.44 -9.63 -5.99
C LYS A 230 19.60 -9.56 -7.28
N LEU A 231 18.28 -9.66 -7.16
CA LEU A 231 17.38 -9.56 -8.30
C LEU A 231 17.42 -8.16 -8.94
N VAL A 232 17.38 -7.11 -8.11
CA VAL A 232 17.46 -5.72 -8.58
C VAL A 232 18.77 -5.48 -9.33
N PHE A 233 19.93 -5.84 -8.76
CA PHE A 233 21.24 -5.59 -9.38
C PHE A 233 21.52 -6.39 -10.65
N ASN A 234 20.90 -7.56 -10.81
CA ASN A 234 21.12 -8.43 -11.97
C ASN A 234 20.16 -8.15 -13.14
N ASP A 235 19.00 -7.54 -12.88
CA ASP A 235 18.01 -7.24 -13.90
C ASP A 235 18.06 -5.75 -14.31
N ARG A 236 18.36 -5.50 -15.59
CA ARG A 236 18.48 -4.13 -16.13
C ARG A 236 17.19 -3.32 -16.00
N TYR A 237 16.02 -3.95 -16.15
CA TYR A 237 14.75 -3.27 -16.00
C TYR A 237 14.50 -2.91 -14.53
N LEU A 238 14.76 -3.83 -13.60
CA LEU A 238 14.62 -3.55 -12.16
C LEU A 238 15.60 -2.49 -11.67
N MET A 239 16.83 -2.45 -12.18
CA MET A 239 17.77 -1.35 -11.90
C MET A 239 17.24 0.00 -12.39
N LEU A 240 16.61 0.06 -13.56
CA LEU A 240 16.01 1.30 -14.06
C LEU A 240 14.84 1.75 -13.17
N VAL A 241 14.01 0.82 -12.71
CA VAL A 241 12.93 1.10 -11.75
C VAL A 241 13.48 1.57 -10.39
N ALA A 242 14.53 0.93 -9.89
CA ALA A 242 15.21 1.36 -8.66
C ALA A 242 15.79 2.77 -8.79
N THR A 243 16.46 3.06 -9.91
CA THR A 243 17.02 4.39 -10.21
C THR A 243 15.92 5.44 -10.32
N LEU A 244 14.81 5.12 -10.98
CA LEU A 244 13.62 5.98 -11.06
C LEU A 244 13.11 6.34 -9.66
N VAL A 245 13.04 5.36 -8.75
CA VAL A 245 12.55 5.58 -7.38
C VAL A 245 13.51 6.45 -6.56
N VAL A 246 14.82 6.24 -6.69
CA VAL A 246 15.82 7.09 -6.03
C VAL A 246 15.73 8.53 -6.54
N LEU A 247 15.62 8.73 -7.86
CA LEU A 247 15.47 10.07 -8.46
C LEU A 247 14.17 10.75 -8.04
N LEU A 248 13.05 10.03 -8.08
CA LEU A 248 11.75 10.52 -7.62
C LEU A 248 11.84 11.00 -6.18
N ASN A 249 12.36 10.15 -5.27
CA ASN A 249 12.45 10.49 -3.86
C ASN A 249 13.44 11.65 -3.63
N TRP A 250 14.60 11.66 -4.30
CA TRP A 250 15.56 12.77 -4.16
C TRP A 250 14.96 14.11 -4.62
N VAL A 251 14.32 14.17 -5.80
CA VAL A 251 13.64 15.39 -6.26
C VAL A 251 12.57 15.81 -5.27
N ASN A 252 11.75 14.87 -4.80
CA ASN A 252 10.65 15.15 -3.90
C ASN A 252 11.13 15.71 -2.55
N THR A 253 12.10 15.05 -1.92
CA THR A 253 12.66 15.41 -0.61
C THR A 253 13.45 16.73 -0.69
N THR A 254 14.17 17.01 -1.77
CA THR A 254 14.77 18.34 -2.01
C THR A 254 13.69 19.41 -2.15
N GLY A 255 12.58 19.08 -2.82
CA GLY A 255 11.41 19.95 -2.88
C GLY A 255 10.79 20.26 -1.50
N GLU A 256 10.77 19.27 -0.61
CA GLU A 256 10.34 19.50 0.78
C GLU A 256 11.32 20.36 1.57
N PHE A 257 12.63 20.21 1.34
CA PHE A 257 13.64 21.09 1.91
C PHE A 257 13.42 22.55 1.47
N LEU A 258 13.23 22.79 0.17
CA LEU A 258 12.90 24.11 -0.38
C LEU A 258 11.65 24.67 0.28
N LEU A 259 10.57 23.87 0.36
CA LEU A 259 9.33 24.31 0.99
C LEU A 259 9.54 24.68 2.47
N ALA A 260 10.23 23.84 3.23
CA ALA A 260 10.50 24.08 4.65
C ALA A 260 11.31 25.36 4.89
N ASP A 261 12.31 25.62 4.03
CA ASP A 261 13.13 26.83 4.06
C ASP A 261 12.27 28.09 3.82
N PHE A 262 11.45 28.08 2.77
CA PHE A 262 10.53 29.17 2.45
C PHE A 262 9.46 29.40 3.52
N VAL A 263 8.90 28.34 4.11
CA VAL A 263 7.94 28.43 5.21
C VAL A 263 8.58 29.13 6.41
N LYS A 264 9.79 28.73 6.78
CA LYS A 264 10.50 29.30 7.92
C LYS A 264 10.87 30.76 7.69
N ALA A 265 11.42 31.10 6.52
CA ALA A 265 11.74 32.48 6.15
C ALA A 265 10.49 33.37 6.17
N THR A 266 9.36 32.87 5.66
CA THR A 266 8.08 33.59 5.67
C THR A 266 7.59 33.81 7.10
N ALA A 267 7.60 32.76 7.94
CA ALA A 267 7.18 32.85 9.34
C ALA A 267 8.00 33.89 10.13
N GLN A 268 9.33 33.90 9.94
CA GLN A 268 10.22 34.88 10.56
C GLN A 268 9.91 36.30 10.08
N SER A 269 9.63 36.49 8.79
CA SER A 269 9.27 37.80 8.25
C SER A 269 7.94 38.34 8.77
N LEU A 270 6.95 37.46 8.94
CA LEU A 270 5.64 37.82 9.50
C LEU A 270 5.73 38.15 10.99
N LEU A 271 6.53 37.38 11.74
CA LEU A 271 6.80 37.67 13.15
C LEU A 271 7.47 39.03 13.31
N ALA A 272 8.48 39.34 12.49
CA ALA A 272 9.18 40.62 12.52
C ALA A 272 8.28 41.82 12.20
N ARG A 273 7.21 41.62 11.41
CA ARG A 273 6.19 42.63 11.09
C ARG A 273 5.09 42.74 12.15
N GLY A 274 5.01 41.78 13.08
CA GLY A 274 3.94 41.68 14.07
C GLY A 274 2.63 41.08 13.54
N ASP A 275 2.63 40.50 12.33
CA ASP A 275 1.45 39.88 11.71
C ASP A 275 1.07 38.55 12.38
N ILE A 276 2.05 37.89 13.01
CA ILE A 276 1.87 36.67 13.81
C ILE A 276 2.59 36.81 15.14
N THR A 277 2.14 36.08 16.15
CA THR A 277 2.74 36.06 17.49
C THR A 277 3.58 34.80 17.76
N ASP A 278 3.31 33.71 17.04
CA ASP A 278 3.93 32.40 17.26
C ASP A 278 4.24 31.71 15.93
N ILE A 279 5.54 31.45 15.69
CA ILE A 279 6.04 30.76 14.49
C ILE A 279 5.50 29.33 14.42
N GLY A 280 5.46 28.62 15.55
CA GLY A 280 5.00 27.23 15.60
C GLY A 280 3.52 27.08 15.26
N VAL A 281 2.67 28.00 15.72
CA VAL A 281 1.24 28.02 15.35
C VAL A 281 1.07 28.26 13.85
N PHE A 282 1.81 29.23 13.28
CA PHE A 282 1.80 29.48 11.84
C PHE A 282 2.24 28.25 11.03
N ILE A 283 3.36 27.61 11.40
CA ILE A 283 3.87 26.43 10.69
C ILE A 283 2.88 25.26 10.81
N THR A 284 2.26 25.06 11.97
CA THR A 284 1.24 24.01 12.17
C THR A 284 0.04 24.24 11.26
N SER A 285 -0.50 25.46 11.21
CA SER A 285 -1.62 25.80 10.33
C SER A 285 -1.24 25.65 8.86
N PHE A 286 -0.07 26.14 8.46
CA PHE A 286 0.45 25.98 7.10
C PHE A 286 0.53 24.50 6.68
N TYR A 287 1.17 23.64 7.47
CA TYR A 287 1.31 22.23 7.11
C TYR A 287 -0.01 21.47 7.20
N GLY A 288 -0.92 21.85 8.10
CA GLY A 288 -2.30 21.36 8.13
C GLY A 288 -3.04 21.65 6.82
N GLU A 289 -3.01 22.90 6.37
CA GLU A 289 -3.61 23.32 5.10
C GLU A 289 -2.93 22.66 3.88
N PHE A 290 -1.60 22.61 3.88
CA PHE A 290 -0.81 21.97 2.85
C PHE A 290 -1.16 20.49 2.71
N PHE A 291 -1.16 19.74 3.82
CA PHE A 291 -1.52 18.32 3.80
C PHE A 291 -2.99 18.09 3.43
N PHE A 292 -3.89 18.99 3.82
CA PHE A 292 -5.29 18.93 3.41
C PHE A 292 -5.41 19.00 1.88
N TRP A 293 -4.81 20.01 1.25
CA TRP A 293 -4.86 20.17 -0.20
C TRP A 293 -4.14 19.04 -0.96
N VAL A 294 -2.97 18.61 -0.49
CA VAL A 294 -2.24 17.48 -1.08
C VAL A 294 -3.10 16.22 -1.08
N THR A 295 -3.75 15.93 0.05
CA THR A 295 -4.59 14.75 0.23
C THR A 295 -5.87 14.85 -0.60
N LEU A 296 -6.53 16.01 -0.60
CA LEU A 296 -7.78 16.22 -1.32
C LEU A 296 -7.58 16.12 -2.83
N LEU A 297 -6.58 16.84 -3.35
CA LEU A 297 -6.25 16.80 -4.78
C LEU A 297 -5.75 15.40 -5.18
N GLY A 298 -4.91 14.76 -4.36
CA GLY A 298 -4.48 13.38 -4.58
C GLY A 298 -5.65 12.41 -4.69
N LEU A 299 -6.63 12.52 -3.80
CA LEU A 299 -7.86 11.71 -3.83
C LEU A 299 -8.68 11.96 -5.10
N ILE A 300 -8.87 13.23 -5.49
CA ILE A 300 -9.58 13.61 -6.72
C ILE A 300 -8.87 13.02 -7.95
N LEU A 301 -7.54 13.15 -8.03
CA LEU A 301 -6.75 12.58 -9.12
C LEU A 301 -6.87 11.05 -9.14
N GLN A 302 -6.80 10.40 -7.98
CA GLN A 302 -6.91 8.94 -7.85
C GLN A 302 -8.27 8.43 -8.35
N LEU A 303 -9.37 9.07 -7.94
CA LEU A 303 -10.72 8.64 -8.27
C LEU A 303 -11.11 8.95 -9.71
N PHE A 304 -10.73 10.11 -10.23
CA PHE A 304 -11.22 10.59 -11.52
C PHE A 304 -10.17 10.53 -12.63
N LEU A 305 -8.90 10.81 -12.35
CA LEU A 305 -7.90 11.01 -13.40
C LEU A 305 -7.09 9.75 -13.70
N VAL A 306 -6.68 8.97 -12.70
CA VAL A 306 -5.77 7.81 -12.88
C VAL A 306 -6.29 6.81 -13.92
N SER A 307 -7.54 6.33 -13.78
CA SER A 307 -8.15 5.39 -14.75
C SER A 307 -8.27 5.99 -16.16
N ARG A 308 -8.49 7.31 -16.28
CA ARG A 308 -8.58 7.99 -17.57
C ARG A 308 -7.21 8.13 -18.23
N ILE A 309 -6.15 8.44 -17.46
CA ILE A 309 -4.77 8.47 -17.95
C ILE A 309 -4.37 7.09 -18.47
N TYR A 310 -4.61 6.04 -17.69
CA TYR A 310 -4.20 4.68 -18.08
C TYR A 310 -4.88 4.22 -19.37
N ARG A 311 -6.17 4.52 -19.53
CA ARG A 311 -6.89 4.19 -20.77
C ARG A 311 -6.41 4.98 -21.99
N LYS A 312 -5.96 6.22 -21.81
CA LYS A 312 -5.53 7.08 -22.93
C LYS A 312 -4.08 6.90 -23.34
N VAL A 313 -3.16 6.81 -22.37
CA VAL A 313 -1.71 6.83 -22.64
C VAL A 313 -0.95 5.62 -22.06
N GLY A 314 -1.67 4.69 -21.41
CA GLY A 314 -1.08 3.50 -20.79
C GLY A 314 -0.12 3.81 -19.64
N VAL A 315 0.49 2.76 -19.08
CA VAL A 315 1.50 2.86 -18.00
C VAL A 315 2.75 3.61 -18.49
N ARG A 316 3.13 3.41 -19.76
CA ARG A 316 4.26 4.10 -20.41
C ARG A 316 4.09 5.63 -20.44
N GLY A 317 2.87 6.12 -20.67
CA GLY A 317 2.60 7.56 -20.62
C GLY A 317 2.42 8.07 -19.19
N ALA A 318 1.76 7.30 -18.34
CA ALA A 318 1.48 7.68 -16.95
C ALA A 318 2.76 7.96 -16.14
N ILE A 319 3.84 7.21 -16.37
CA ILE A 319 5.13 7.39 -15.67
C ILE A 319 5.81 8.73 -15.98
N LEU A 320 5.46 9.39 -17.09
CA LEU A 320 6.05 10.66 -17.50
C LEU A 320 5.38 11.87 -16.83
N VAL A 321 4.19 11.70 -16.24
CA VAL A 321 3.38 12.81 -15.73
C VAL A 321 4.10 13.56 -14.60
N LEU A 322 4.62 12.85 -13.60
CA LEU A 322 5.26 13.48 -12.46
C LEU A 322 6.60 14.17 -12.79
N PRO A 323 7.55 13.59 -13.57
CA PRO A 323 8.74 14.33 -13.97
C PRO A 323 8.43 15.59 -14.79
N ILE A 324 7.39 15.57 -15.64
CA ILE A 324 6.94 16.77 -16.36
C ILE A 324 6.45 17.83 -15.37
N VAL A 325 5.63 17.45 -14.39
CA VAL A 325 5.17 18.35 -13.32
C VAL A 325 6.36 18.95 -12.56
N ALA A 326 7.36 18.14 -12.22
CA ALA A 326 8.57 18.60 -11.54
C ALA A 326 9.38 19.59 -12.41
N ILE A 327 9.60 19.30 -13.70
CA ILE A 327 10.31 20.20 -14.62
C ILE A 327 9.61 21.56 -14.70
N ILE A 328 8.29 21.57 -14.88
CA ILE A 328 7.50 22.81 -14.95
C ILE A 328 7.59 23.55 -13.61
N GLY A 329 7.42 22.84 -12.49
CA GLY A 329 7.42 23.42 -11.16
C GLY A 329 8.76 24.04 -10.77
N TYR A 330 9.85 23.28 -10.84
CA TYR A 330 11.18 23.77 -10.49
C TYR A 330 11.73 24.77 -11.53
N GLY A 331 11.37 24.61 -12.81
CA GLY A 331 11.64 25.62 -13.83
C GLY A 331 11.00 26.96 -13.49
N LEU A 332 9.73 26.97 -13.06
CA LEU A 332 9.04 28.18 -12.63
C LEU A 332 9.68 28.80 -11.37
N LEU A 333 10.11 27.97 -10.43
CA LEU A 333 10.73 28.43 -9.17
C LEU A 333 12.06 29.16 -9.35
N ILE A 334 12.82 28.82 -10.38
CA ILE A 334 14.07 29.54 -10.69
C ILE A 334 13.78 31.00 -11.06
N PHE A 335 12.68 31.28 -11.75
CA PHE A 335 12.33 32.63 -12.19
C PHE A 335 11.44 33.39 -11.21
N ILE A 336 10.58 32.67 -10.47
CA ILE A 336 9.60 33.25 -9.53
C ILE A 336 9.72 32.54 -8.17
N PRO A 337 10.80 32.78 -7.40
CA PRO A 337 11.06 32.14 -6.11
C PRO A 337 10.22 32.77 -4.99
N ILE A 338 8.90 32.72 -5.10
CA ILE A 338 7.98 33.21 -4.07
C ILE A 338 7.29 32.05 -3.35
N PHE A 339 7.00 32.26 -2.07
CA PHE A 339 6.39 31.27 -1.18
C PHE A 339 5.15 30.59 -1.78
N THR A 340 4.23 31.38 -2.38
CA THR A 340 3.00 30.87 -2.98
C THR A 340 3.26 29.89 -4.12
N ILE A 341 4.28 30.14 -4.94
CA ILE A 341 4.61 29.26 -6.07
C ILE A 341 5.21 27.95 -5.56
N VAL A 342 6.13 28.00 -4.59
CA VAL A 342 6.71 26.79 -3.97
C VAL A 342 5.61 25.92 -3.36
N ARG A 343 4.69 26.55 -2.63
CA ARG A 343 3.51 25.90 -2.05
C ARG A 343 2.68 25.21 -3.13
N LEU A 344 2.31 25.90 -4.21
CA LEU A 344 1.49 25.34 -5.29
C LEU A 344 2.19 24.19 -6.02
N VAL A 345 3.48 24.38 -6.36
CA VAL A 345 4.30 23.34 -7.00
C VAL A 345 4.32 22.08 -6.14
N LYS A 346 4.59 22.20 -4.84
CA LYS A 346 4.62 21.04 -3.95
C LYS A 346 3.25 20.40 -3.71
N ILE A 347 2.17 21.18 -3.69
CA ILE A 347 0.80 20.61 -3.64
C ILE A 347 0.57 19.72 -4.87
N VAL A 348 0.82 20.25 -6.07
CA VAL A 348 0.59 19.51 -7.32
C VAL A 348 1.53 18.30 -7.41
N GLU A 349 2.82 18.48 -7.13
CA GLU A 349 3.81 17.41 -7.18
C GLU A 349 3.44 16.26 -6.23
N ASN A 350 3.18 16.54 -4.95
CA ASN A 350 2.86 15.51 -3.97
C ASN A 350 1.50 14.84 -4.27
N SER A 351 0.51 15.59 -4.75
CA SER A 351 -0.79 15.00 -5.15
C SER A 351 -0.66 14.06 -6.34
N VAL A 352 0.16 14.41 -7.34
CA VAL A 352 0.43 13.55 -8.52
C VAL A 352 1.26 12.33 -8.10
N ASP A 353 2.21 12.50 -7.17
CA ASP A 353 3.00 11.40 -6.62
C ASP A 353 2.11 10.37 -5.91
N TYR A 354 1.31 10.81 -4.94
CA TYR A 354 0.43 9.93 -4.17
C TYR A 354 -0.72 9.31 -4.97
N SER A 355 -0.97 9.77 -6.20
CA SER A 355 -2.02 9.22 -7.07
C SER A 355 -1.46 8.50 -8.28
N VAL A 356 -1.12 9.25 -9.34
CA VAL A 356 -0.71 8.73 -10.64
C VAL A 356 0.60 7.96 -10.53
N MET A 357 1.64 8.54 -9.93
CA MET A 357 2.96 7.90 -9.89
C MET A 357 2.96 6.68 -8.96
N ALA A 358 2.36 6.78 -7.77
CA ALA A 358 2.20 5.64 -6.86
C ALA A 358 1.51 4.47 -7.57
N THR A 359 0.38 4.71 -8.23
CA THR A 359 -0.33 3.66 -8.99
C THR A 359 0.52 3.13 -10.16
N THR A 360 1.25 4.01 -10.86
CA THR A 360 2.12 3.64 -11.99
C THR A 360 3.24 2.73 -11.55
N ARG A 361 3.87 3.05 -10.43
CA ARG A 361 4.96 2.27 -9.87
C ARG A 361 4.53 0.85 -9.47
N HIS A 362 3.31 0.68 -8.97
CA HIS A 362 2.75 -0.66 -8.77
C HIS A 362 2.54 -1.41 -10.10
N ALA A 363 2.06 -0.71 -11.12
CA ALA A 363 1.83 -1.30 -12.44
C ALA A 363 3.12 -1.75 -13.14
N LEU A 364 4.27 -1.09 -12.88
CA LEU A 364 5.58 -1.43 -13.46
C LEU A 364 6.04 -2.86 -13.16
N PHE A 365 5.54 -3.48 -12.09
CA PHE A 365 5.88 -4.87 -11.73
C PHE A 365 4.92 -5.90 -12.32
N LEU A 366 3.81 -5.49 -12.95
CA LEU A 366 2.85 -6.42 -13.55
C LEU A 366 3.48 -7.40 -14.57
N PRO A 367 4.32 -6.95 -15.52
CA PRO A 367 4.97 -7.84 -16.48
C PRO A 367 6.28 -8.46 -15.96
N THR A 368 6.52 -8.46 -14.64
CA THR A 368 7.73 -9.04 -14.06
C THR A 368 7.47 -10.39 -13.41
N SER A 369 8.53 -11.15 -13.16
CA SER A 369 8.47 -12.45 -12.49
C SER A 369 7.88 -12.36 -11.09
N ARG A 370 7.41 -13.49 -10.56
CA ARG A 370 6.89 -13.58 -9.18
C ARG A 370 7.93 -13.10 -8.15
N ALA A 371 9.18 -13.55 -8.28
CA ALA A 371 10.28 -13.09 -7.42
C ALA A 371 10.47 -11.56 -7.49
N ALA A 372 10.35 -10.95 -8.67
CA ALA A 372 10.43 -9.49 -8.80
C ALA A 372 9.26 -8.76 -8.13
N LYS A 373 8.03 -9.29 -8.25
CA LYS A 373 6.83 -8.72 -7.63
C LYS A 373 6.87 -8.73 -6.10
N TYR A 374 7.50 -9.74 -5.48
CA TYR A 374 7.51 -9.90 -4.02
C TYR A 374 8.84 -9.49 -3.37
N GLU A 375 9.99 -9.82 -3.94
CA GLU A 375 11.29 -9.54 -3.32
C GLU A 375 11.88 -8.23 -3.83
N ALA A 376 12.05 -8.07 -5.15
CA ALA A 376 12.66 -6.87 -5.71
C ALA A 376 11.83 -5.62 -5.45
N LYS A 377 10.50 -5.72 -5.63
CA LYS A 377 9.58 -4.63 -5.31
C LYS A 377 9.70 -4.21 -3.84
N THR A 378 9.79 -5.18 -2.93
CA THR A 378 9.97 -4.88 -1.50
C THR A 378 11.30 -4.18 -1.26
N ALA A 379 12.40 -4.65 -1.84
CA ALA A 379 13.70 -3.99 -1.74
C ALA A 379 13.66 -2.55 -2.31
N ILE A 380 13.00 -2.34 -3.44
CA ILE A 380 12.85 -1.02 -4.07
C ILE A 380 12.01 -0.07 -3.20
N ASP A 381 10.86 -0.54 -2.70
CA ASP A 381 9.93 0.26 -1.90
C ASP A 381 10.45 0.57 -0.49
N THR A 382 11.35 -0.27 0.04
CA THR A 382 11.91 -0.10 1.39
C THR A 382 13.29 0.53 1.37
N PHE A 383 14.27 -0.12 0.74
CA PHE A 383 15.66 0.34 0.77
C PHE A 383 15.91 1.46 -0.24
N PHE A 384 15.63 1.25 -1.53
CA PHE A 384 16.00 2.23 -2.56
C PHE A 384 15.25 3.55 -2.40
N TRP A 385 13.98 3.51 -1.98
CA TRP A 385 13.26 4.71 -1.59
C TRP A 385 14.01 5.49 -0.50
N ARG A 386 14.40 4.82 0.59
CA ARG A 386 15.09 5.42 1.74
C ARG A 386 16.54 5.80 1.45
N PHE A 387 17.16 5.14 0.48
CA PHE A 387 18.46 5.54 -0.03
C PHE A 387 18.40 6.90 -0.72
N GLY A 388 17.29 7.23 -1.40
CA GLY A 388 17.06 8.58 -1.91
C GLY A 388 17.09 9.65 -0.82
N ASP A 389 16.49 9.38 0.35
CA ASP A 389 16.47 10.31 1.49
C ASP A 389 17.92 10.57 2.01
N LEU A 390 18.77 9.55 2.01
CA LEU A 390 20.19 9.65 2.37
C LEU A 390 21.01 10.46 1.35
N VAL A 391 20.81 10.18 0.05
CA VAL A 391 21.46 10.91 -1.05
C VAL A 391 21.05 12.38 -1.01
N GLN A 392 19.77 12.66 -0.76
CA GLN A 392 19.26 14.02 -0.67
C GLN A 392 19.87 14.79 0.50
N ALA A 393 19.95 14.19 1.69
CA ALA A 393 20.59 14.82 2.84
C ALA A 393 22.07 15.12 2.58
N GLY A 394 22.79 14.20 1.92
CA GLY A 394 24.16 14.43 1.48
C GLY A 394 24.27 15.58 0.47
N ALA A 395 23.34 15.67 -0.48
CA ALA A 395 23.29 16.76 -1.45
C ALA A 395 23.03 18.13 -0.79
N VAL A 396 22.13 18.19 0.21
CA VAL A 396 21.91 19.40 1.02
C VAL A 396 23.15 19.78 1.81
N PHE A 397 23.79 18.82 2.48
CA PHE A 397 25.03 19.06 3.21
C PHE A 397 26.11 19.65 2.31
N ILE A 398 26.37 19.02 1.16
CA ILE A 398 27.38 19.47 0.20
C ILE A 398 26.99 20.84 -0.38
N GLY A 399 25.74 21.02 -0.80
CA GLY A 399 25.26 22.28 -1.35
C GLY A 399 25.46 23.45 -0.39
N LEU A 400 25.01 23.32 0.86
CA LEU A 400 25.10 24.39 1.85
C LEU A 400 26.53 24.60 2.37
N ASN A 401 27.21 23.53 2.79
CA ASN A 401 28.46 23.64 3.56
C ASN A 401 29.72 23.64 2.68
N VAL A 402 29.66 23.11 1.46
CA VAL A 402 30.81 23.06 0.55
C VAL A 402 30.69 24.11 -0.55
N PHE A 403 29.52 24.23 -1.17
CA PHE A 403 29.32 25.16 -2.29
C PHE A 403 28.68 26.50 -1.90
N GLY A 404 28.17 26.64 -0.68
CA GLY A 404 27.50 27.87 -0.24
C GLY A 404 26.22 28.18 -1.01
N TRP A 405 25.52 27.15 -1.47
CA TRP A 405 24.28 27.29 -2.24
C TRP A 405 23.18 27.94 -1.42
N ALA A 406 22.39 28.79 -2.08
CA ALA A 406 21.12 29.27 -1.57
C ALA A 406 19.98 28.38 -2.10
N THR A 407 18.75 28.79 -1.77
CA THR A 407 17.52 28.06 -2.11
C THR A 407 17.32 27.92 -3.63
N ILE A 408 17.82 28.87 -4.43
CA ILE A 408 17.63 28.86 -5.89
C ILE A 408 18.52 27.81 -6.59
N GLU A 409 19.73 27.56 -6.11
CA GLU A 409 20.63 26.53 -6.64
C GLU A 409 20.05 25.13 -6.41
N PHE A 410 19.37 24.91 -5.27
CA PHE A 410 18.65 23.67 -5.03
C PHE A 410 17.43 23.49 -5.96
N ALA A 411 16.75 24.57 -6.33
CA ALA A 411 15.70 24.51 -7.36
C ALA A 411 16.30 24.17 -8.75
N ALA A 412 17.47 24.72 -9.09
CA ALA A 412 18.19 24.38 -10.31
C ALA A 412 18.67 22.91 -10.32
N LEU A 413 19.20 22.41 -9.19
CA LEU A 413 19.52 21.00 -9.01
C LEU A 413 18.29 20.12 -9.29
N ASN A 414 17.14 20.46 -8.70
CA ASN A 414 15.91 19.71 -8.91
C ASN A 414 15.43 19.74 -10.36
N LEU A 415 15.59 20.84 -11.09
CA LEU A 415 15.29 20.89 -12.52
C LEU A 415 16.18 19.91 -13.31
N VAL A 416 17.49 19.90 -13.04
CA VAL A 416 18.43 18.97 -13.70
C VAL A 416 18.08 17.52 -13.36
N LEU A 417 17.83 17.21 -12.09
CA LEU A 417 17.41 15.88 -11.65
C LEU A 417 16.08 15.48 -12.29
N ALA A 418 15.12 16.39 -12.44
CA ALA A 418 13.84 16.11 -13.08
C ALA A 418 13.97 15.83 -14.59
N LEU A 419 14.91 16.48 -15.29
CA LEU A 419 15.25 16.17 -16.69
C LEU A 419 15.87 14.78 -16.83
N ILE A 420 16.81 14.43 -15.94
CA ILE A 420 17.39 13.07 -15.88
C ILE A 420 16.31 12.04 -15.57
N TRP A 421 15.44 12.36 -14.62
CA TRP A 421 14.32 11.52 -14.23
C TRP A 421 13.34 11.29 -15.39
N LEU A 422 13.02 12.32 -16.18
CA LEU A 422 12.20 12.17 -17.38
C LEU A 422 12.82 11.19 -18.38
N ALA A 423 14.13 11.28 -18.61
CA ALA A 423 14.84 10.36 -19.49
C ALA A 423 14.83 8.91 -18.96
N VAL A 424 15.01 8.72 -17.65
CA VAL A 424 14.91 7.39 -17.01
C VAL A 424 13.48 6.86 -17.08
N ALA A 425 12.47 7.68 -16.78
CA ALA A 425 11.05 7.33 -16.87
C ALA A 425 10.64 6.91 -18.28
N TRP A 426 11.13 7.62 -19.30
CA TRP A 426 10.91 7.25 -20.70
C TRP A 426 11.52 5.89 -21.05
N ARG A 427 12.76 5.61 -20.59
CA ARG A 427 13.41 4.30 -20.78
C ARG A 427 12.67 3.18 -20.06
N VAL A 428 12.25 3.40 -18.81
CA VAL A 428 11.43 2.44 -18.04
C VAL A 428 10.14 2.15 -18.77
N GLY A 429 9.41 3.18 -19.21
CA GLY A 429 8.16 3.03 -19.94
C GLY A 429 8.31 2.26 -21.25
N HIS A 430 9.41 2.46 -21.99
CA HIS A 430 9.68 1.71 -23.21
C HIS A 430 9.98 0.23 -22.92
N ARG A 431 10.82 -0.07 -21.91
CA ARG A 431 11.12 -1.45 -21.49
C ARG A 431 9.90 -2.17 -20.93
N TYR A 432 9.04 -1.46 -20.20
CA TYR A 432 7.76 -1.99 -19.72
C TYR A 432 6.90 -2.48 -20.88
N THR A 433 6.76 -1.71 -21.97
CA THR A 433 5.98 -2.13 -23.14
C THR A 433 6.56 -3.38 -23.80
N GLN A 434 7.89 -3.49 -23.89
CA GLN A 434 8.56 -4.68 -24.44
C GLN A 434 8.28 -5.93 -23.59
N LEU A 435 8.44 -5.82 -22.27
CA LEU A 435 8.16 -6.91 -21.32
C LEU A 435 6.68 -7.29 -21.33
N ALA A 436 5.78 -6.31 -21.38
CA ALA A 436 4.35 -6.55 -21.43
C ALA A 436 3.93 -7.30 -22.71
N GLN A 437 4.60 -7.08 -23.83
CA GLN A 437 4.36 -7.84 -25.06
C GLN A 437 4.91 -9.27 -24.99
N GLN A 438 6.04 -9.48 -24.32
CA GLN A 438 6.63 -10.81 -24.11
C GLN A 438 5.80 -11.65 -23.14
N ASN A 439 5.27 -11.03 -22.08
CA ASN A 439 4.38 -11.67 -21.11
C ASN A 439 2.97 -12.00 -21.64
N VAL A 440 2.63 -11.64 -22.88
CA VAL A 440 1.38 -12.05 -23.54
C VAL A 440 1.54 -13.40 -24.27
N ILE A 441 2.77 -13.95 -24.34
CA ILE A 441 2.98 -15.34 -24.74
C ILE A 441 2.75 -16.22 -23.51
N ASN A 442 1.49 -16.33 -23.10
CA ASN A 442 1.07 -17.31 -22.09
C ASN A 442 1.30 -18.72 -22.64
N VAL A 443 1.97 -19.55 -21.84
CA VAL A 443 2.25 -20.95 -22.14
C VAL A 443 1.11 -21.77 -21.54
N ALA A 444 0.46 -22.58 -22.37
CA ALA A 444 -0.63 -23.41 -21.90
C ALA A 444 -0.17 -24.32 -20.73
N PRO A 445 -1.02 -24.55 -19.72
CA PRO A 445 -0.70 -25.49 -18.66
C PRO A 445 -0.46 -26.89 -19.23
N GLU A 446 0.30 -27.70 -18.50
CA GLU A 446 0.65 -29.07 -18.87
C GLU A 446 0.21 -30.04 -17.77
N ALA A 447 -0.26 -31.22 -18.18
CA ALA A 447 -0.47 -32.34 -17.26
C ALA A 447 0.90 -32.89 -16.86
N TYR A 448 1.14 -33.06 -15.55
CA TYR A 448 2.45 -33.41 -15.01
C TYR A 448 2.41 -34.74 -14.25
N ALA A 449 1.82 -34.79 -13.06
CA ALA A 449 1.65 -36.04 -12.31
C ALA A 449 0.32 -36.73 -12.69
N PRO A 450 0.30 -38.06 -12.89
CA PRO A 450 -0.93 -38.77 -13.18
C PRO A 450 -1.87 -38.74 -11.97
N ILE A 451 -3.17 -38.57 -12.23
CA ILE A 451 -4.20 -38.68 -11.20
C ILE A 451 -4.44 -40.17 -10.91
N PRO A 452 -4.36 -40.64 -9.66
CA PRO A 452 -4.57 -42.05 -9.33
C PRO A 452 -5.96 -42.53 -9.74
N PRO A 453 -6.14 -43.82 -10.06
CA PRO A 453 -7.46 -44.37 -10.31
C PRO A 453 -8.34 -44.28 -9.06
N LEU A 454 -9.66 -44.11 -9.26
CA LEU A 454 -10.65 -44.18 -8.21
C LEU A 454 -11.26 -45.59 -8.17
N GLU A 455 -11.01 -46.29 -7.08
CA GLU A 455 -11.61 -47.57 -6.78
C GLU A 455 -12.64 -47.43 -5.66
N TRP A 456 -13.82 -48.01 -5.85
CA TRP A 456 -14.94 -47.88 -4.91
C TRP A 456 -15.63 -49.22 -4.68
N ARG A 457 -16.25 -49.38 -3.50
CA ARG A 457 -17.17 -50.49 -3.19
C ARG A 457 -18.60 -49.96 -3.14
N ALA A 458 -19.56 -50.82 -3.50
CA ALA A 458 -20.97 -50.44 -3.62
C ALA A 458 -21.52 -49.92 -2.28
N GLY A 459 -22.13 -48.73 -2.29
CA GLY A 459 -22.71 -48.10 -1.09
C GLY A 459 -21.75 -47.24 -0.27
N ASP A 460 -20.44 -47.27 -0.55
CA ASP A 460 -19.46 -46.50 0.22
C ASP A 460 -19.45 -45.02 -0.18
N SER A 461 -19.33 -44.15 0.83
CA SER A 461 -18.94 -42.76 0.61
C SER A 461 -17.42 -42.67 0.38
N PHE A 462 -16.99 -41.95 -0.64
CA PHE A 462 -15.57 -41.79 -0.94
C PHE A 462 -15.15 -40.32 -1.07
N ARG A 463 -13.84 -40.11 -0.88
CA ARG A 463 -13.15 -38.85 -1.19
C ARG A 463 -11.91 -39.18 -2.00
N HIS A 464 -11.76 -38.53 -3.14
CA HIS A 464 -10.63 -38.79 -4.03
C HIS A 464 -9.97 -37.48 -4.43
N LEU A 465 -8.71 -37.32 -4.04
CA LEU A 465 -7.94 -36.09 -4.21
C LEU A 465 -7.27 -36.06 -5.58
N VAL A 466 -7.35 -34.93 -6.26
CA VAL A 466 -6.51 -34.60 -7.42
C VAL A 466 -5.19 -34.05 -6.87
N PRO A 467 -4.04 -34.73 -7.10
CA PRO A 467 -2.75 -34.28 -6.61
C PRO A 467 -2.45 -32.83 -6.97
N HIS A 468 -1.75 -32.11 -6.10
CA HIS A 468 -1.45 -30.69 -6.32
C HIS A 468 -0.57 -30.46 -7.56
N ASP A 469 0.30 -31.42 -7.85
CA ASP A 469 1.23 -31.49 -8.96
C ASP A 469 0.67 -32.20 -10.20
N ALA A 470 -0.63 -32.54 -10.22
CA ALA A 470 -1.27 -33.14 -11.40
C ALA A 470 -1.20 -32.24 -12.65
N PHE A 471 -1.17 -30.93 -12.43
CA PHE A 471 -0.98 -29.92 -13.47
C PHE A 471 0.11 -28.95 -13.05
N ARG A 472 0.92 -28.51 -14.03
CA ARG A 472 1.89 -27.45 -13.85
C ARG A 472 1.68 -26.41 -14.93
N ASP A 473 1.94 -25.17 -14.57
CA ASP A 473 1.96 -24.06 -15.49
C ASP A 473 3.39 -23.54 -15.57
N ALA A 474 3.87 -23.27 -16.78
CA ALA A 474 5.19 -22.69 -16.99
C ALA A 474 5.21 -21.21 -16.61
N ASP A 475 4.06 -20.54 -16.62
CA ASP A 475 3.87 -19.15 -16.20
C ASP A 475 3.83 -19.03 -14.67
N PRO A 476 4.86 -18.43 -14.04
CA PRO A 476 4.99 -18.46 -12.59
C PRO A 476 3.95 -17.59 -11.89
N GLY A 477 3.01 -18.24 -11.19
CA GLY A 477 2.02 -17.58 -10.34
C GLY A 477 0.59 -17.62 -10.85
N ASP A 478 0.37 -18.27 -12.00
CA ASP A 478 -0.96 -18.52 -12.53
C ASP A 478 -1.76 -19.47 -11.63
N VAL A 479 -3.04 -19.13 -11.46
CA VAL A 479 -3.98 -19.92 -10.65
C VAL A 479 -4.85 -20.72 -11.60
N LEU A 480 -4.55 -22.00 -11.73
CA LEU A 480 -5.33 -22.91 -12.56
C LEU A 480 -6.72 -23.13 -11.98
N SER A 481 -7.73 -22.93 -12.82
CA SER A 481 -9.10 -23.30 -12.55
C SER A 481 -9.33 -24.76 -12.99
N LEU A 482 -9.81 -25.60 -12.09
CA LEU A 482 -10.09 -27.00 -12.39
C LEU A 482 -11.57 -27.22 -12.67
N SER A 483 -11.86 -28.05 -13.66
CA SER A 483 -13.19 -28.62 -13.92
C SER A 483 -13.07 -30.10 -14.25
N ALA A 484 -14.17 -30.83 -14.19
CA ALA A 484 -14.17 -32.26 -14.47
C ALA A 484 -15.44 -32.68 -15.22
N ARG A 485 -15.28 -33.63 -16.14
CA ARG A 485 -16.34 -34.24 -16.94
C ARG A 485 -15.98 -35.68 -17.29
N LEU A 486 -16.90 -36.44 -17.87
CA LEU A 486 -16.57 -37.74 -18.43
C LEU A 486 -15.66 -37.56 -19.66
N ALA A 487 -14.80 -38.55 -19.93
CA ALA A 487 -13.86 -38.51 -21.05
C ALA A 487 -14.54 -38.38 -22.43
N ASP A 488 -15.83 -38.73 -22.52
CA ASP A 488 -16.67 -38.56 -23.71
C ASP A 488 -17.36 -37.19 -23.80
N GLY A 489 -17.05 -36.28 -22.87
CA GLY A 489 -17.59 -34.92 -22.80
C GLY A 489 -18.93 -34.81 -22.06
N ARG A 490 -19.56 -35.91 -21.64
CA ARG A 490 -20.80 -35.88 -20.86
C ARG A 490 -20.57 -35.36 -19.43
N PRO A 491 -21.58 -34.78 -18.77
CA PRO A 491 -21.46 -34.38 -17.37
C PRO A 491 -21.19 -35.58 -16.48
N LEU A 492 -20.55 -35.33 -15.33
CA LEU A 492 -20.31 -36.37 -14.32
C LEU A 492 -21.64 -36.99 -13.85
N PRO A 493 -21.65 -38.29 -13.52
CA PRO A 493 -22.81 -38.94 -12.91
C PRO A 493 -23.27 -38.20 -11.65
N THR A 494 -24.57 -38.22 -11.36
CA THR A 494 -25.15 -37.48 -10.22
C THR A 494 -24.58 -37.87 -8.86
N TRP A 495 -24.04 -39.08 -8.74
CA TRP A 495 -23.39 -39.60 -7.53
C TRP A 495 -21.92 -39.18 -7.39
N LEU A 496 -21.29 -38.61 -8.42
CA LEU A 496 -19.89 -38.18 -8.45
C LEU A 496 -19.79 -36.66 -8.67
N ARG A 497 -19.40 -35.93 -7.63
CA ARG A 497 -19.27 -34.46 -7.64
C ARG A 497 -17.83 -34.03 -7.50
N PHE A 498 -17.38 -33.09 -8.33
CA PHE A 498 -16.06 -32.47 -8.19
C PHE A 498 -16.15 -31.13 -7.44
N ASP A 499 -15.38 -30.97 -6.36
CA ASP A 499 -15.16 -29.70 -5.66
C ASP A 499 -13.83 -29.10 -6.12
N ALA A 500 -13.89 -28.22 -7.12
CA ALA A 500 -12.71 -27.57 -7.68
C ALA A 500 -11.91 -26.74 -6.66
N ARG A 501 -12.53 -26.24 -5.58
CA ARG A 501 -11.82 -25.46 -4.55
C ARG A 501 -10.99 -26.34 -3.64
N ARG A 502 -11.47 -27.55 -3.36
CA ARG A 502 -10.77 -28.55 -2.54
C ARG A 502 -9.95 -29.54 -3.36
N ARG A 503 -10.05 -29.49 -4.69
CA ARG A 503 -9.42 -30.42 -5.64
C ARG A 503 -9.77 -31.88 -5.32
N GLU A 504 -11.03 -32.14 -4.98
CA GLU A 504 -11.48 -33.48 -4.59
C GLU A 504 -12.79 -33.88 -5.28
N PHE A 505 -12.89 -35.16 -5.60
CA PHE A 505 -14.14 -35.81 -5.95
C PHE A 505 -14.80 -36.38 -4.71
N LEU A 506 -16.11 -36.19 -4.61
CA LEU A 506 -16.97 -36.60 -3.51
C LEU A 506 -18.16 -37.35 -4.07
N GLY A 507 -18.58 -38.42 -3.40
CA GLY A 507 -19.73 -39.19 -3.83
C GLY A 507 -20.11 -40.32 -2.90
N VAL A 508 -21.27 -40.92 -3.19
CA VAL A 508 -21.70 -42.20 -2.61
C VAL A 508 -21.85 -43.15 -3.78
N ALA A 509 -21.08 -44.23 -3.77
CA ALA A 509 -21.07 -45.14 -4.90
C ALA A 509 -22.41 -45.90 -5.03
N PRO A 510 -23.00 -45.97 -6.23
CA PRO A 510 -24.27 -46.67 -6.44
C PRO A 510 -24.12 -48.18 -6.22
N HIS A 511 -25.22 -48.84 -5.85
CA HIS A 511 -25.26 -50.29 -5.67
C HIS A 511 -25.26 -51.07 -7.00
N GLU A 512 -25.68 -50.43 -8.08
CA GLU A 512 -25.73 -51.01 -9.43
C GLU A 512 -24.34 -51.18 -10.03
N THR A 513 -24.21 -52.17 -10.92
CA THR A 513 -22.96 -52.41 -11.65
C THR A 513 -22.75 -51.29 -12.66
N VAL A 514 -21.89 -50.34 -12.33
CA VAL A 514 -21.44 -49.31 -13.28
C VAL A 514 -20.24 -49.88 -14.05
N GLU A 515 -20.27 -49.77 -15.38
CA GLU A 515 -19.13 -50.09 -16.23
C GLU A 515 -17.93 -49.20 -15.87
N THR A 516 -16.71 -49.68 -16.13
CA THR A 516 -15.50 -48.87 -15.92
C THR A 516 -15.53 -47.68 -16.87
N PHE A 517 -15.38 -46.46 -16.34
CA PHE A 517 -15.38 -45.23 -17.13
C PHE A 517 -14.18 -44.35 -16.77
N SER A 518 -13.86 -43.40 -17.65
CA SER A 518 -12.78 -42.44 -17.43
C SER A 518 -13.33 -41.04 -17.17
N VAL A 519 -12.70 -40.34 -16.24
CA VAL A 519 -12.99 -38.95 -15.91
C VAL A 519 -11.86 -38.09 -16.43
N GLU A 520 -12.21 -37.04 -17.16
CA GLU A 520 -11.32 -35.98 -17.61
C GLU A 520 -11.34 -34.83 -16.61
N VAL A 521 -10.18 -34.49 -16.09
CA VAL A 521 -9.95 -33.26 -15.33
C VAL A 521 -9.29 -32.25 -16.25
N VAL A 522 -9.87 -31.07 -16.36
CA VAL A 522 -9.38 -29.96 -17.18
C VAL A 522 -8.85 -28.88 -16.26
N ALA A 523 -7.60 -28.49 -16.45
CA ALA A 523 -7.00 -27.31 -15.83
C ALA A 523 -6.96 -26.19 -16.87
N ALA A 524 -7.53 -25.03 -16.54
CA ALA A 524 -7.50 -23.84 -17.39
C ALA A 524 -6.82 -22.68 -16.67
N ASP A 525 -5.93 -21.98 -17.36
CA ASP A 525 -5.31 -20.74 -16.88
C ASP A 525 -6.26 -19.54 -16.98
N VAL A 526 -5.75 -18.34 -16.66
CA VAL A 526 -6.55 -17.10 -16.64
C VAL A 526 -6.88 -16.58 -18.04
N ASP A 527 -6.10 -16.97 -19.05
CA ASP A 527 -6.23 -16.57 -20.46
C ASP A 527 -7.02 -17.61 -21.29
N GLY A 528 -7.38 -18.74 -20.68
CA GLY A 528 -8.27 -19.77 -21.22
C GLY A 528 -7.58 -20.95 -21.89
N PHE A 529 -6.25 -21.07 -21.85
CA PHE A 529 -5.58 -22.28 -22.34
C PHE A 529 -5.74 -23.43 -21.34
N GLN A 530 -5.69 -24.66 -21.84
CA GLN A 530 -6.12 -25.84 -21.09
C GLN A 530 -5.17 -27.01 -21.23
N ALA A 531 -4.99 -27.74 -20.11
CA ALA A 531 -4.46 -29.09 -20.09
C ALA A 531 -5.50 -30.05 -19.53
N THR A 532 -5.42 -31.31 -19.95
CA THR A 532 -6.32 -32.36 -19.47
C THR A 532 -5.54 -33.54 -18.93
N SER A 533 -6.07 -34.16 -17.88
CA SER A 533 -5.57 -35.42 -17.33
C SER A 533 -6.74 -36.36 -17.11
N LEU A 534 -6.55 -37.63 -17.45
CA LEU A 534 -7.56 -38.68 -17.32
C LEU A 534 -7.24 -39.58 -16.14
N PHE A 535 -8.28 -40.04 -15.43
CA PHE A 535 -8.17 -41.16 -14.52
C PHE A 535 -9.36 -42.11 -14.65
N VAL A 536 -9.13 -43.36 -14.30
CA VAL A 536 -10.13 -44.43 -14.42
C VAL A 536 -10.92 -44.53 -13.11
N VAL A 537 -12.24 -44.66 -13.24
CA VAL A 537 -13.15 -44.97 -12.14
C VAL A 537 -13.64 -46.41 -12.34
N ARG A 538 -13.36 -47.29 -11.37
CA ARG A 538 -13.74 -48.70 -11.43
C ARG A 538 -14.24 -49.21 -10.09
N ARG A 539 -15.15 -50.18 -10.13
CA ARG A 539 -15.60 -50.90 -8.94
C ARG A 539 -14.51 -51.86 -8.48
N ASN A 540 -14.16 -51.82 -7.20
CA ASN A 540 -13.27 -52.79 -6.59
C ASN A 540 -14.01 -54.15 -6.50
N ARG A 541 -13.39 -55.21 -7.02
CA ARG A 541 -13.90 -56.58 -6.94
C ARG A 541 -13.27 -57.22 -5.71
N ASP A 542 -13.90 -57.03 -4.56
CA ASP A 542 -13.70 -57.90 -3.40
C ASP A 542 -14.88 -58.87 -3.29
#